data_AF-A0A950G412-F1
#
_entry.id   AF-A0A950G412-F1
#
_cell.length_a   1.000
_cell.length_b   1.000
_cell.length_c   1.000
_cell.angle_alpha   90.00
_cell.angle_beta   90.00
_cell.angle_gamma   90.00
#
_symmetry.space_group_name_H-M   'P 1'
#
loop_
_entity.id
_entity.type
_entity.pdbx_description
1 polymer ?
#
loop_
_entity_poly.entity_id
_entity_poly.type
_entity_poly.pdbx_seq_one_letter_code
_entity_poly.pdbx_strand_id
1 'polypeptide(L)'
;MTAFLPGHLVMVDIPGKQLDAATADFLREHQIRAVCLFRKNLGSEDEIRALTSDLRAVMGERALIGIDQEGGSVIRATSVPQAPAAMAL
;
A
#
# COMPACT_ATOMS: atom_id res chain seq x y z
N MET A 1 -12.07 -14.42 23.78
CA MET A 1 -10.71 -14.35 23.25
C MET A 1 -10.79 -13.88 21.81
N THR A 2 -10.09 -12.81 21.44
CA THR A 2 -9.98 -12.39 20.04
C THR A 2 -9.24 -13.47 19.27
N ALA A 3 -9.75 -13.88 18.10
CA ALA A 3 -9.07 -14.87 17.27
C ALA A 3 -7.66 -14.38 16.90
N PHE A 4 -6.68 -15.28 16.92
CA PHE A 4 -5.34 -14.98 16.40
C PHE A 4 -5.42 -14.93 14.87
N LEU A 5 -5.06 -13.79 14.28
CA LEU A 5 -5.12 -13.54 12.85
C LEU A 5 -3.69 -13.30 12.34
N PRO A 6 -2.99 -14.32 11.82
CA PRO A 6 -1.60 -14.18 11.39
C PRO A 6 -1.41 -13.16 10.26
N GLY A 7 -2.36 -13.05 9.34
CA GLY A 7 -2.30 -12.09 8.22
C GLY A 7 -2.20 -10.64 8.67
N HIS A 8 -2.69 -10.33 9.87
CA HIS A 8 -2.56 -9.01 10.47
C HIS A 8 -1.13 -8.62 10.86
N LEU A 9 -0.19 -9.57 10.87
CA LEU A 9 1.20 -9.38 11.26
C LEU A 9 2.14 -9.23 10.05
N VAL A 10 1.62 -9.36 8.83
CA VAL A 10 2.42 -9.27 7.60
C VAL A 10 2.00 -8.07 6.76
N MET A 11 2.96 -7.54 6.01
CA MET A 11 2.75 -6.53 4.97
C MET A 11 3.21 -7.12 3.63
N VAL A 12 2.39 -6.97 2.60
CA VAL A 12 2.64 -7.56 1.27
C VAL A 12 2.69 -6.48 0.19
N ASP A 13 3.19 -6.82 -0.99
CA ASP A 13 3.01 -5.99 -2.19
C ASP A 13 1.77 -6.45 -2.99
N ILE A 14 1.42 -5.69 -4.03
CA ILE A 14 0.34 -6.03 -4.97
C ILE A 14 0.82 -5.81 -6.41
N PRO A 15 0.25 -6.51 -7.41
CA PRO A 15 0.86 -6.59 -8.74
C PRO A 15 0.77 -5.30 -9.58
N GLY A 16 -0.27 -4.47 -9.38
CA GLY A 16 -0.56 -3.36 -10.31
C GLY A 16 -1.14 -2.10 -9.66
N LYS A 17 -1.61 -1.19 -10.53
CA LYS A 17 -2.20 0.10 -10.15
C LYS A 17 -3.68 0.02 -9.78
N GLN A 18 -4.31 -1.14 -10.03
CA GLN A 18 -5.70 -1.41 -9.73
C GLN A 18 -5.76 -2.71 -8.93
N LEU A 19 -6.73 -2.81 -8.02
CA LEU A 19 -6.93 -4.01 -7.24
C LEU A 19 -7.81 -4.98 -8.04
N ASP A 20 -7.21 -6.04 -8.56
CA ASP A 20 -7.98 -7.09 -9.21
C ASP A 20 -8.69 -7.99 -8.18
N ALA A 21 -9.68 -8.74 -8.67
CA ALA A 21 -10.51 -9.61 -7.83
C ALA A 21 -9.69 -10.70 -7.14
N ALA A 22 -8.71 -11.30 -7.83
CA ALA A 22 -7.89 -12.38 -7.28
C ALA A 22 -7.03 -11.88 -6.10
N THR A 23 -6.42 -10.71 -6.24
CA THR A 23 -5.65 -10.06 -5.18
C THR A 23 -6.55 -9.64 -4.04
N ALA A 24 -7.74 -9.09 -4.33
CA ALA A 24 -8.70 -8.73 -3.29
C ALA A 24 -9.14 -9.96 -2.47
N ASP A 25 -9.44 -11.07 -3.12
CA ASP A 25 -9.86 -12.31 -2.47
C ASP A 25 -8.72 -12.91 -1.64
N PHE A 26 -7.49 -12.90 -2.15
CA PHE A 26 -6.31 -13.32 -1.39
C PHE A 26 -6.13 -12.50 -0.10
N LEU A 27 -6.27 -11.17 -0.18
CA LEU A 27 -6.17 -10.30 1.01
C LEU A 27 -7.26 -10.62 2.04
N ARG A 28 -8.51 -10.88 1.60
CA ARG A 28 -9.62 -11.27 2.48
C ARG A 28 -9.41 -12.65 3.10
N GLU A 29 -9.09 -13.65 2.29
CA GLU A 29 -8.91 -15.04 2.74
C GLU A 29 -7.84 -15.13 3.83
N HIS A 30 -6.72 -14.43 3.62
CA HIS A 30 -5.60 -14.48 4.56
C HIS A 30 -5.68 -13.43 5.67
N GLN A 31 -6.72 -12.59 5.70
CA GLN A 31 -6.88 -11.53 6.71
C GLN A 31 -5.65 -10.62 6.75
N ILE A 32 -5.12 -10.27 5.57
CA ILE A 32 -3.99 -9.33 5.45
C ILE A 32 -4.55 -7.92 5.52
N ARG A 33 -3.93 -7.07 6.36
CA ARG A 33 -4.37 -5.67 6.54
C ARG A 33 -3.31 -4.64 6.19
N ALA A 34 -2.15 -5.05 5.66
CA ALA A 34 -1.06 -4.15 5.35
C ALA A 34 -0.51 -4.38 3.94
N VAL A 35 -0.39 -3.31 3.17
CA VAL A 35 0.19 -3.32 1.83
C VAL A 35 1.27 -2.24 1.73
N CYS A 36 2.41 -2.55 1.11
CA CYS A 36 3.41 -1.56 0.71
C CYS A 36 3.29 -1.26 -0.78
N LEU A 37 3.19 0.02 -1.14
CA LEU A 37 3.11 0.48 -2.52
C LEU A 37 4.51 0.77 -3.08
N PHE A 38 4.76 0.26 -4.29
CA PHE A 38 5.95 0.51 -5.08
C PHE A 38 5.61 1.30 -6.34
N ARG A 39 6.64 1.69 -7.11
CA ARG A 39 6.46 2.47 -8.35
C ARG A 39 5.46 1.87 -9.33
N LYS A 40 5.36 0.54 -9.41
CA LYS A 40 4.40 -0.18 -10.27
C LYS A 40 2.93 0.06 -9.89
N ASN A 41 2.67 0.47 -8.65
CA ASN A 41 1.33 0.73 -8.11
C ASN A 41 0.93 2.21 -8.25
N LEU A 42 1.88 3.09 -8.58
CA LEU A 42 1.65 4.54 -8.61
C LEU A 42 1.28 4.98 -10.02
N GLY A 43 -0.01 5.24 -10.20
CA GLY A 43 -0.62 5.75 -11.41
C GLY A 43 -0.83 7.27 -11.41
N SER A 44 -1.90 7.71 -12.07
CA SER A 44 -2.46 9.05 -11.86
C SER A 44 -2.96 9.24 -10.42
N GLU A 45 -3.24 10.48 -10.03
CA GLU A 45 -3.84 10.76 -8.73
C GLU A 45 -5.18 10.02 -8.53
N ASP A 46 -6.02 9.97 -9.56
CA ASP A 46 -7.28 9.24 -9.54
C ASP A 46 -7.07 7.72 -9.39
N GLU A 47 -6.09 7.15 -10.08
CA GLU A 47 -5.75 5.72 -9.94
C GLU A 47 -5.27 5.40 -8.52
N ILE A 48 -4.46 6.28 -7.92
CA ILE A 48 -3.97 6.10 -6.54
C ILE A 48 -5.12 6.23 -5.54
N ARG A 49 -6.02 7.20 -5.72
CA ARG A 49 -7.21 7.37 -4.88
C ARG A 49 -8.12 6.14 -4.95
N ALA A 50 -8.38 5.64 -6.16
CA ALA A 50 -9.17 4.43 -6.38
C ALA A 50 -8.50 3.21 -5.70
N LEU A 51 -7.23 2.96 -6.00
CA LEU A 51 -6.49 1.83 -5.44
C LEU A 51 -6.47 1.83 -3.91
N THR A 52 -6.18 2.98 -3.29
CA THR A 52 -6.14 3.09 -1.83
C THR A 52 -7.53 2.96 -1.19
N SER A 53 -8.59 3.41 -1.87
CA SER A 53 -9.97 3.19 -1.46
C SER A 53 -10.34 1.70 -1.50
N ASP A 54 -10.04 1.02 -2.60
CA ASP A 54 -10.35 -0.41 -2.80
C ASP A 54 -9.60 -1.28 -1.78
N LEU A 55 -8.32 -0.99 -1.53
CA LEU A 55 -7.53 -1.66 -0.52
C LEU A 55 -8.14 -1.48 0.88
N ARG A 56 -8.60 -0.28 1.25
CA ARG A 56 -9.26 -0.05 2.55
C ARG A 56 -10.61 -0.78 2.66
N ALA A 57 -11.37 -0.86 1.58
CA ALA A 57 -12.62 -1.61 1.55
C ALA A 57 -12.40 -3.12 1.77
N VAL A 58 -11.27 -3.65 1.28
CA VAL A 58 -10.90 -5.07 1.41
C VAL A 58 -10.26 -5.38 2.77
N MET A 59 -9.32 -4.55 3.21
CA MET A 59 -8.49 -4.77 4.41
C MET A 59 -9.13 -4.24 5.70
N GLY A 60 -10.19 -3.42 5.60
CA GLY A 60 -10.93 -2.85 6.71
C GLY A 60 -10.37 -1.51 7.23
N GLU A 61 -11.05 -0.95 8.25
CA GLU A 61 -10.76 0.39 8.80
C GLU A 61 -9.31 0.54 9.31
N ARG A 62 -8.71 -0.56 9.79
CA ARG A 62 -7.33 -0.60 10.30
C ARG A 62 -6.29 -0.93 9.23
N ALA A 63 -6.64 -0.78 7.95
CA ALA A 63 -5.72 -0.99 6.84
C ALA A 63 -4.49 -0.06 6.96
N LEU A 64 -3.30 -0.65 6.84
CA LEU A 64 -2.03 0.06 6.75
C LEU A 64 -1.57 0.07 5.30
N ILE A 65 -1.43 1.24 4.70
CA ILE A 65 -0.92 1.40 3.34
C ILE A 65 0.41 2.16 3.45
N GLY A 66 1.51 1.44 3.29
CA GLY A 66 2.87 1.95 3.37
C GLY A 66 3.45 2.33 2.01
N ILE A 67 4.49 3.16 2.02
CA ILE A 67 5.26 3.58 0.85
C ILE A 67 6.65 4.05 1.32
N ASP A 68 7.70 3.70 0.58
CA ASP A 68 9.06 4.20 0.84
C ASP A 68 9.25 5.59 0.22
N GLN A 69 8.71 6.63 0.87
CA GLN A 69 8.80 8.02 0.41
C GLN A 69 9.76 8.83 1.29
N GLU A 70 11.04 8.45 1.28
CA GLU A 70 12.06 9.01 2.19
C GLU A 70 12.60 10.37 1.71
N GLY A 71 12.81 10.51 0.40
CA GLY A 71 13.55 11.64 -0.18
C GLY A 71 14.91 11.21 -0.75
N GLY A 72 15.57 12.12 -1.49
CA GLY A 72 16.85 11.82 -2.13
C GLY A 72 16.76 10.68 -3.16
N SER A 73 17.46 9.57 -2.93
CA SER A 73 17.48 8.43 -3.86
C SER A 73 16.32 7.44 -3.67
N VAL A 74 15.58 7.53 -2.56
CA VAL A 74 14.46 6.63 -2.25
C VAL A 74 13.14 7.41 -2.31
N ILE A 75 12.59 7.43 -3.52
CA ILE A 75 11.34 8.10 -3.86
C ILE A 75 10.51 7.16 -4.72
N ARG A 76 9.22 7.02 -4.43
CA ARG A 76 8.28 6.27 -5.28
C ARG A 76 7.33 7.21 -6.01
N ALA A 77 6.70 8.14 -5.29
CA ALA A 77 5.76 9.11 -5.86
C ALA A 77 6.51 10.38 -6.30
N THR A 78 6.56 10.63 -7.60
CA THR A 78 7.24 11.80 -8.17
C THR A 78 6.30 12.98 -8.42
N SER A 79 5.00 12.80 -8.23
CA SER A 79 3.96 13.84 -8.40
C SER A 79 3.77 14.73 -7.17
N VAL A 80 4.44 14.43 -6.06
CA VAL A 80 4.39 15.18 -4.80
C VAL A 80 5.73 15.91 -4.55
N PRO A 81 5.78 16.91 -3.64
CA PRO A 81 7.04 17.52 -3.23
C PRO A 81 8.05 16.46 -2.76
N GLN A 82 9.31 16.63 -3.15
CA GLN A 82 10.38 15.71 -2.80
C GLN A 82 11.16 16.24 -1.61
N ALA A 83 11.22 15.42 -0.55
CA ALA A 83 12.09 15.70 0.58
C ALA A 83 13.57 15.59 0.15
N PRO A 84 14.47 16.37 0.76
CA PRO A 84 15.91 16.17 0.60
C PRO A 84 16.32 14.77 1.06
N ALA A 85 17.49 14.32 0.63
CA ALA A 85 18.06 13.08 1.16
C ALA A 85 18.26 13.19 2.67
N ALA A 86 18.15 12.08 3.41
CA ALA A 86 18.36 12.07 4.86
C ALA A 86 19.73 12.63 5.28
N MET A 87 20.79 12.43 4.48
CA MET A 87 22.12 13.00 4.76
C MET A 87 22.25 14.51 4.47
N ALA A 88 21.22 15.14 3.91
CA ALA A 88 21.18 16.57 3.63
C ALA A 88 20.34 17.36 4.66
N LEU A 89 19.78 16.69 5.66
CA LEU A 89 19.06 17.28 6.81
C LEU A 89 19.99 17.35 8.03
#